data_AF-A0A953GJG8-F1
#
_entry.id   AF-A0A953GJG8-F1
#
_cell.length_a   1.000
_cell.length_b   1.000
_cell.length_c   1.000
_cell.angle_alpha   90.00
_cell.angle_beta   90.00
_cell.angle_gamma   90.00
#
_symmetry.space_group_name_H-M   'P 1'
#
loop_
_entity.id
_entity.type
_entity.pdbx_description
1 polymer ?
#
loop_
_entity_poly.entity_id
_entity_poly.type
_entity_poly.pdbx_seq_one_letter_code
_entity_poly.pdbx_strand_id
1 'polypeptide(L)' 'MPASAELFSLRTPGEAWALLASHLTPITRVETVELSEALGRTLALDVIAPEDLPAFRRSTVDGYAVRAVDTFGATPG' A
#
# COMPACT_ATOMS: atom_id res chain seq x y z
N MET A 1 2.67 -56.75 21.88
CA MET A 1 2.93 -55.36 22.30
C MET A 1 3.69 -54.65 21.19
N PRO A 2 3.04 -53.76 20.40
CA PRO A 2 3.76 -52.67 19.79
C PRO A 2 3.03 -51.35 20.06
N ALA A 3 3.62 -50.52 20.92
CA ALA A 3 3.30 -49.10 21.03
C ALA A 3 4.63 -48.37 21.02
N SER A 4 5.10 -47.92 19.85
CA SER A 4 6.24 -47.00 19.76
C SER A 4 6.38 -46.30 18.40
N ALA A 5 5.27 -45.86 17.81
CA ALA A 5 5.31 -45.01 16.60
C ALA A 5 4.47 -43.72 16.72
N GLU A 6 3.89 -43.45 17.89
CA GLU A 6 2.92 -42.36 18.10
C GLU A 6 3.57 -41.05 18.61
N LEU A 7 4.90 -40.98 18.77
CA LEU A 7 5.56 -39.87 19.46
C LEU A 7 6.04 -38.72 18.58
N PHE A 8 5.92 -38.79 17.24
CA PHE A 8 6.43 -37.75 16.33
C PHE A 8 5.54 -37.50 15.11
N SER A 9 4.21 -37.46 15.28
CA SER A 9 3.33 -36.90 14.24
C SER A 9 3.34 -35.37 14.31
N LEU A 10 4.41 -34.76 13.82
CA LEU A 10 4.56 -33.32 13.75
C LEU A 10 4.17 -32.82 12.36
N ARG A 11 3.34 -31.79 12.33
CA ARG A 11 3.09 -31.03 11.10
C ARG A 11 4.25 -30.10 10.83
N THR A 12 4.59 -29.95 9.56
CA THR A 12 5.49 -28.88 9.14
C THR A 12 4.88 -27.51 9.46
N PRO A 13 5.68 -26.45 9.63
CA PRO A 13 5.16 -25.11 9.85
C PRO A 13 4.15 -24.66 8.77
N GLY A 14 4.34 -25.07 7.51
CA GLY A 14 3.41 -24.77 6.42
C GLY A 14 2.06 -25.47 6.58
N GLU A 15 2.06 -26.75 6.96
CA GLU A 15 0.83 -27.50 7.25
C GLU A 15 0.11 -26.95 8.49
N ALA A 16 0.85 -26.58 9.53
CA ALA A 16 0.30 -25.93 10.72
C ALA A 16 -0.35 -24.59 10.36
N TRP A 17 0.31 -23.77 9.53
CA TRP A 17 -0.25 -22.51 9.05
C TRP A 17 -1.49 -22.71 8.18
N ALA A 18 -1.46 -23.63 7.23
CA ALA A 18 -2.61 -23.91 6.37
C ALA A 18 -3.84 -24.35 7.18
N LEU A 19 -3.63 -25.18 8.21
CA LEU A 19 -4.69 -25.60 9.13
C LEU A 19 -5.24 -24.41 9.91
N LEU A 20 -4.38 -23.60 10.54
CA LEU A 20 -4.80 -22.39 11.25
C LEU A 20 -5.60 -21.46 10.32
N ALA A 21 -5.06 -21.15 9.14
CA ALA A 21 -5.70 -20.27 8.17
C ALA A 21 -7.09 -20.78 7.75
N SER A 22 -7.27 -22.11 7.62
CA SER A 22 -8.57 -22.70 7.26
C SER A 22 -9.69 -22.47 8.29
N HIS A 23 -9.33 -22.11 9.53
CA HIS A 23 -10.28 -21.81 10.61
C HIS A 23 -10.40 -20.32 10.93
N LEU A 24 -9.57 -19.47 10.33
CA LEU A 24 -9.64 -18.03 10.53
C LEU A 24 -10.65 -17.41 9.56
N THR A 25 -11.60 -16.64 10.11
CA THR A 25 -12.50 -15.83 9.30
C THR A 25 -12.02 -14.38 9.30
N PRO A 26 -11.89 -13.73 8.13
CA PRO A 26 -11.54 -12.32 8.08
C PRO A 26 -12.54 -11.45 8.87
N ILE A 27 -12.04 -10.40 9.51
CA ILE A 27 -12.90 -9.39 10.13
C ILE A 27 -13.53 -8.58 8.98
N THR A 28 -14.85 -8.62 8.86
CA THR A 28 -15.60 -7.93 7.80
C THR A 28 -16.30 -6.66 8.28
N ARG A 29 -16.26 -6.37 9.59
CA ARG A 29 -16.83 -5.14 10.13
C ARG A 29 -15.99 -3.95 9.69
N VAL A 30 -16.68 -2.94 9.15
CA VAL A 30 -16.10 -1.68 8.71
C VAL A 30 -16.77 -0.54 9.46
N GLU A 31 -16.02 0.52 9.68
CA GLU A 31 -16.48 1.77 10.23
C GLU A 31 -15.75 2.92 9.52
N THR A 32 -16.39 4.08 9.47
CA THR A 32 -15.73 5.32 9.04
C THR A 32 -15.33 6.07 10.29
N VAL A 33 -14.06 6.47 10.36
CA VAL A 33 -13.50 7.23 11.48
C VAL A 33 -12.84 8.51 10.97
N GLU A 34 -12.62 9.44 11.88
CA GLU A 34 -11.83 10.64 11.60
C GLU A 34 -10.37 10.29 11.29
N LEU A 35 -9.73 11.08 10.43
CA LEU A 35 -8.35 10.84 10.00
C LEU A 35 -7.37 10.83 11.17
N SER A 36 -7.61 11.65 12.19
CA SER A 36 -6.81 11.71 13.41
C SER A 36 -6.82 10.40 14.21
N GLU A 37 -7.84 9.55 14.02
CA GLU A 37 -8.02 8.27 14.73
C GLU A 37 -7.67 7.05 13.85
N ALA A 38 -7.24 7.29 12.61
CA ALA A 38 -6.96 6.23 11.64
C ALA A 38 -5.60 5.55 11.85
N LEU A 39 -4.67 6.17 12.61
CA LEU A 39 -3.34 5.60 12.82
C LEU A 39 -3.41 4.22 13.49
N GLY A 40 -2.78 3.22 12.87
CA GLY A 40 -2.78 1.84 13.35
C GLY A 40 -4.00 1.00 12.99
N ARG A 41 -4.98 1.58 12.26
CA ARG A 41 -6.12 0.84 11.68
C ARG A 41 -5.73 0.23 10.33
N THR A 42 -6.48 -0.78 9.88
CA THR A 42 -6.35 -1.36 8.54
C THR A 42 -7.44 -0.80 7.64
N LEU A 43 -7.08 -0.39 6.41
CA LEU A 43 -8.06 0.06 5.42
C LEU A 43 -9.02 -1.07 5.06
N ALA A 44 -10.31 -0.75 5.03
CA ALA A 44 -11.34 -1.69 4.62
C ALA A 44 -11.43 -1.85 3.10
N LEU A 45 -11.05 -0.80 2.35
CA LEU A 45 -11.14 -0.70 0.90
C LEU A 45 -9.96 0.14 0.39
N ASP A 46 -9.65 0.04 -0.90
CA ASP A 46 -8.64 0.87 -1.55
C ASP A 46 -9.03 2.36 -1.49
N VAL A 47 -8.02 3.23 -1.32
CA VAL A 47 -8.19 4.69 -1.36
C VAL A 47 -7.69 5.20 -2.70
N ILE A 48 -8.61 5.68 -3.53
CA ILE A 48 -8.30 6.20 -4.87
C ILE A 48 -8.33 7.74 -4.83
N ALA A 49 -7.31 8.37 -5.44
CA ALA A 49 -7.28 9.81 -5.58
C ALA A 49 -8.46 10.28 -6.46
N PRO A 50 -9.27 11.25 -6.02
CA PRO A 50 -10.40 11.72 -6.80
C PRO A 50 -9.98 12.68 -7.92
N GLU A 51 -8.76 13.22 -7.87
CA GLU A 51 -8.24 14.23 -8.79
C GLU A 51 -6.72 14.18 -8.89
N ASP A 52 -6.17 14.76 -9.96
CA ASP A 52 -4.74 14.94 -10.15
C ASP A 52 -4.18 15.98 -9.17
N LEU A 53 -3.00 15.72 -8.60
CA LEU A 53 -2.28 16.67 -7.76
C LEU A 53 -0.82 16.82 -8.23
N PRO A 54 -0.42 18.00 -8.73
CA PRO A 54 -1.20 19.24 -8.86
C PRO A 54 -2.24 19.17 -9.98
N ALA A 55 -3.38 19.84 -9.78
CA ALA A 55 -4.48 19.88 -10.75
C ALA A 55 -4.12 20.54 -12.09
N PHE A 56 -3.00 21.26 -12.17
CA PHE A 56 -2.50 21.89 -13.38
C PHE A 56 -0.98 22.10 -13.33
N ARG A 57 -0.40 22.41 -14.50
CA ARG A 57 1.04 22.71 -14.62
C ARG A 57 1.37 23.99 -13.87
N ARG A 58 2.27 23.90 -12.88
CA ARG A 58 2.77 25.03 -12.10
C ARG A 58 4.28 25.13 -12.18
N SER A 59 4.82 26.33 -12.04
CA SER A 59 6.26 26.49 -11.82
C SER A 59 6.63 25.98 -10.43
N THR A 60 7.81 25.38 -10.31
CA THR A 60 8.43 25.00 -9.04
C THR A 60 9.39 26.07 -8.51
N VAL A 61 9.66 27.10 -9.32
CA VAL A 61 10.62 28.19 -9.04
C VAL A 61 10.06 29.54 -9.46
N ASP A 62 10.70 30.60 -8.99
CA ASP A 62 10.49 31.95 -9.50
C ASP A 62 11.27 32.16 -10.80
N GLY A 63 10.65 32.79 -11.79
CA GLY A 63 11.28 33.02 -13.10
C GLY A 63 10.27 33.46 -14.15
N TYR A 64 10.67 33.36 -15.42
CA TYR A 64 9.84 33.74 -16.56
C TYR A 64 9.41 32.49 -17.35
N ALA A 65 8.11 32.41 -17.66
CA ALA A 65 7.60 31.38 -18.56
C ALA A 65 7.99 31.71 -20.00
N VAL A 66 8.71 30.80 -20.65
CA VAL A 66 9.14 30.94 -22.04
C VAL A 66 8.75 29.69 -22.83
N ARG A 67 8.60 29.84 -24.15
CA ARG A 67 8.52 28.68 -25.05
C ARG A 67 9.94 28.15 -25.23
N ALA A 68 10.18 26.89 -24.90
CA ALA A 68 11.52 26.30 -24.95
C ALA A 68 12.18 26.41 -26.34
N VAL A 69 11.38 26.38 -27.42
CA VAL A 69 11.90 26.52 -28.79
C VAL A 69 12.46 27.92 -29.08
N ASP A 70 11.95 28.95 -28.42
CA ASP A 70 12.38 30.34 -28.63
C ASP A 70 13.73 30.62 -27.94
N THR A 71 14.24 29.69 -27.11
CA THR A 71 15.56 29.79 -26.47
C THR A 71 16.68 29.11 -27.25
N PHE A 72 16.39 28.46 -28.38
CA PHE A 72 17.42 27.78 -29.17
C PHE A 72 18.32 28.79 -29.88
N GLY A 73 19.64 28.57 -29.84
CA GLY A 73 20.62 29.49 -30.41
C GLY A 73 20.90 30.74 -29.56
N ALA A 74 20.33 30.83 -28.35
CA ALA A 74 20.71 31.85 -27.38
C ALA A 74 22.21 31.68 -27.01
N THR A 75 22.98 32.77 -27.12
CA THR A 75 24.38 32.83 -26.69
C THR A 75 24.54 33.79 -25.52
N PRO A 76 25.61 33.68 -24.73
CA PRO A 76 26.00 34.74 -23.80
C PRO A 76 26.09 36.09 -24.52
N GLY A 77 25.75 37.16 -23.81
CA GLY A 77 25.97 38.54 -24.26
C GLY A 77 27.43 38.96 -24.19
#